data_AF-A0A2W6ZJ58-F1
#
_entry.id   AF-A0A2W6ZJ58-F1
#
_cell.length_a   1.000
_cell.length_b   1.000
_cell.length_c   1.000
_cell.angle_alpha   90.00
_cell.angle_beta   90.00
_cell.angle_gamma   90.00
#
_symmetry.space_group_name_H-M   'P 1'
#
loop_
_entity.id
_entity.type
_entity.pdbx_description
1 polymer ?
#
loop_
_entity_poly.entity_id
_entity_poly.type
_entity_poly.pdbx_seq_one_letter_code
_entity_poly.pdbx_strand_id
1 'polypeptide(L)'
;MTTPHQHTARPRAATNQDLLADLETTMAELQTLRELAIEALTPTVQGMVRGGSRDVQRIEHTLDQLLDHACFPEGLALFKTLCGHYWSLDPQATASYVHAYREMWDADDQNLIHEVAP
;
A
#
# COMPACT_ATOMS: atom_id res chain seq x y z
N MET A 1 5.03 -29.51 -56.61
CA MET A 1 3.82 -29.52 -55.78
C MET A 1 4.21 -29.01 -54.41
N THR A 2 3.94 -27.73 -54.15
CA THR A 2 4.35 -27.03 -52.94
C THR A 2 3.21 -27.12 -51.93
N THR A 3 3.42 -27.83 -50.83
CA THR A 3 2.48 -27.86 -49.70
C THR A 3 2.60 -26.54 -48.93
N PRO A 4 1.50 -25.80 -48.67
CA PRO A 4 1.55 -24.56 -47.92
C PRO A 4 1.64 -24.87 -46.42
N HIS A 5 2.62 -24.28 -45.74
CA HIS A 5 2.67 -24.21 -44.29
C HIS A 5 1.56 -23.27 -43.79
N GLN A 6 0.52 -23.84 -43.19
CA GLN A 6 -0.43 -23.06 -42.41
C GLN A 6 0.21 -22.69 -41.07
N HIS A 7 0.71 -21.46 -40.99
CA HIS A 7 0.94 -20.79 -39.72
C HIS A 7 -0.44 -20.42 -39.15
N THR A 8 -0.96 -21.27 -38.26
CA THR A 8 -2.15 -20.93 -37.48
C THR A 8 -1.76 -19.89 -36.44
N ALA A 9 -2.00 -18.61 -36.77
CA ALA A 9 -2.04 -17.55 -35.78
C ALA A 9 -3.24 -17.80 -34.84
N ARG A 10 -3.02 -18.60 -33.79
CA ARG A 10 -3.91 -18.61 -32.61
C ARG A 10 -4.06 -17.16 -32.16
N PRO A 11 -5.28 -16.64 -31.95
CA PRO A 11 -5.49 -15.20 -31.88
C PRO A 11 -4.86 -14.66 -30.60
N ARG A 12 -3.69 -14.02 -30.74
CA ARG A 12 -2.93 -13.35 -29.66
C ARG A 12 -3.81 -12.45 -28.79
N ALA A 13 -4.87 -11.90 -29.37
CA ALA A 13 -5.88 -11.10 -28.70
C ALA A 13 -6.71 -11.89 -27.66
N ALA A 14 -7.07 -13.15 -27.92
CA ALA A 14 -7.79 -13.97 -26.95
C ALA A 14 -6.90 -14.31 -25.75
N THR A 15 -5.62 -14.64 -26.00
CA THR A 15 -4.65 -14.91 -24.93
C THR A 15 -4.36 -13.67 -24.08
N ASN A 16 -4.26 -12.48 -24.69
CA ASN A 16 -4.11 -11.24 -23.93
C ASN A 16 -5.36 -10.91 -23.10
N GLN A 17 -6.56 -11.19 -23.63
CA GLN A 17 -7.81 -10.95 -22.91
C GLN A 17 -7.95 -11.89 -21.70
N ASP A 18 -7.59 -13.16 -21.85
CA ASP A 18 -7.60 -14.13 -20.75
C ASP A 18 -6.61 -13.70 -19.65
N LEU A 19 -5.40 -13.27 -20.02
CA LEU A 19 -4.40 -12.76 -19.08
C LEU A 19 -4.87 -11.50 -18.34
N LEU A 20 -5.58 -10.60 -19.02
CA LEU A 20 -6.16 -9.42 -18.37
C LEU A 20 -7.25 -9.81 -17.37
N ALA A 21 -8.12 -10.77 -17.72
CA ALA A 21 -9.16 -11.25 -16.82
C ALA A 21 -8.58 -11.95 -15.58
N ASP A 22 -7.53 -12.75 -15.74
CA ASP A 22 -6.82 -13.39 -14.62
C ASP A 22 -6.16 -12.35 -13.71
N LEU A 23 -5.56 -11.31 -14.30
CA LEU A 23 -4.94 -10.21 -13.57
C LEU A 23 -5.98 -9.37 -12.82
N GLU A 24 -7.12 -9.06 -13.44
CA GLU A 24 -8.25 -8.38 -12.77
C GLU A 24 -8.76 -9.19 -11.57
N THR A 25 -8.90 -10.51 -11.74
CA THR A 25 -9.32 -11.41 -10.66
C THR A 25 -8.31 -11.41 -9.52
N THR A 26 -7.02 -11.54 -9.83
CA THR A 26 -5.94 -11.52 -8.83
C THR A 26 -5.89 -10.17 -8.08
N MET A 27 -6.07 -9.06 -8.80
CA MET A 27 -6.11 -7.73 -8.19
C MET A 27 -7.29 -7.57 -7.24
N ALA A 28 -8.48 -8.09 -7.60
CA ALA A 28 -9.65 -8.05 -6.74
C ALA A 28 -9.45 -8.86 -5.44
N GLU A 29 -8.79 -10.02 -5.53
CA GLU A 29 -8.44 -10.82 -4.36
C GLU A 29 -7.46 -10.09 -3.43
N LEU A 30 -6.44 -9.42 -4.00
CA LEU A 30 -5.49 -8.60 -3.23
C LEU A 30 -6.17 -7.40 -2.55
N GLN A 31 -7.10 -6.74 -3.24
CA GLN A 31 -7.90 -5.64 -2.66
C GLN A 31 -8.72 -6.14 -1.46
N THR A 32 -9.37 -7.29 -1.60
CA THR A 32 -10.15 -7.92 -0.52
C THR A 32 -9.26 -8.26 0.67
N LEU A 33 -8.10 -8.87 0.43
CA LEU A 33 -7.16 -9.23 1.51
C LEU A 33 -6.67 -7.98 2.27
N ARG A 34 -6.40 -6.90 1.55
CA ARG A 34 -6.00 -5.61 2.15
C ARG A 34 -7.12 -5.02 3.00
N GLU A 35 -8.35 -5.03 2.52
CA GLU A 35 -9.50 -4.53 3.29
C GLU A 35 -9.66 -5.28 4.61
N LEU A 36 -9.52 -6.61 4.58
CA LEU A 36 -9.51 -7.44 5.78
C LEU A 36 -8.36 -7.08 6.74
N ALA A 37 -7.17 -6.76 6.22
CA ALA A 37 -6.04 -6.34 7.05
C ALA A 37 -6.31 -4.99 7.75
N ILE A 38 -6.86 -4.02 7.03
CA ILE A 38 -7.22 -2.70 7.57
C ILE A 38 -8.35 -2.84 8.60
N GLU A 39 -9.35 -3.67 8.32
CA GLU A 39 -10.45 -3.96 9.25
C GLU A 39 -9.94 -4.59 10.55
N ALA A 40 -8.97 -5.50 10.48
CA ALA A 40 -8.37 -6.13 11.66
C ALA A 40 -7.50 -5.15 12.50
N LEU A 41 -6.80 -4.22 11.83
CA LEU A 41 -5.97 -3.22 12.51
C LEU A 41 -6.79 -2.10 13.17
N THR A 42 -7.92 -1.73 12.57
CA THR A 42 -8.81 -0.67 13.04
C THR A 42 -9.15 -0.77 14.55
N PRO A 43 -9.71 -1.87 15.08
CA PRO A 43 -10.05 -1.97 16.49
C PRO A 43 -8.82 -1.92 17.39
N THR A 44 -7.66 -2.38 16.91
CA THR A 44 -6.40 -2.36 17.65
C THR A 44 -5.91 -0.94 17.83
N VAL A 45 -5.87 -0.15 16.75
CA VAL A 45 -5.51 1.28 16.76
C VAL A 45 -6.48 2.06 17.65
N GLN A 46 -7.79 1.89 17.46
CA GLN A 46 -8.80 2.58 18.25
C GLN A 46 -8.72 2.21 19.74
N GLY A 47 -8.44 0.94 20.05
CA GLY A 47 -8.24 0.47 21.43
C GLY A 47 -7.03 1.12 22.09
N MET A 48 -5.91 1.24 21.37
CA MET A 48 -4.71 1.90 21.89
C MET A 48 -4.91 3.39 22.12
N VAL A 49 -5.54 4.08 21.17
CA VAL A 49 -5.80 5.54 21.26
C VAL A 49 -6.79 5.83 22.38
N ARG A 50 -7.93 5.12 22.43
CA ARG A 50 -8.96 5.32 23.47
C ARG A 50 -8.48 4.90 24.85
N GLY A 51 -7.72 3.81 24.93
CA GLY A 51 -7.13 3.33 26.17
C GLY A 51 -5.94 4.17 26.65
N GLY A 52 -5.47 5.13 25.86
CA GLY A 52 -4.31 5.95 26.21
C GLY A 52 -3.04 5.12 26.36
N SER A 53 -2.87 4.08 25.54
CA SER A 53 -1.73 3.16 25.64
C SER A 53 -0.41 3.93 25.63
N ARG A 54 0.48 3.62 26.56
CA ARG A 54 1.85 4.18 26.63
C ARG A 54 2.91 3.15 26.31
N ASP A 55 2.49 1.99 25.82
CA ASP A 55 3.38 0.92 25.37
C ASP A 55 3.98 1.30 24.02
N VAL A 56 5.17 1.89 24.07
CA VAL A 56 5.89 2.41 22.91
C VAL A 56 6.16 1.30 21.89
N GLN A 57 6.64 0.14 22.31
CA GLN A 57 6.95 -0.97 21.40
C GLN A 57 5.72 -1.44 20.64
N ARG A 58 4.57 -1.52 21.33
CA ARG A 58 3.31 -1.90 20.70
C ARG A 58 2.83 -0.84 19.70
N ILE A 59 2.99 0.44 20.03
CA ILE A 59 2.62 1.55 19.14
C ILE A 59 3.51 1.54 17.89
N GLU A 60 4.82 1.46 18.06
CA GLU A 60 5.80 1.39 16.96
C GLU A 60 5.53 0.20 16.04
N HIS A 61 5.36 -0.99 16.62
CA HIS A 61 5.05 -2.18 15.82
C HIS A 61 3.73 -2.05 15.03
N THR A 62 2.74 -1.36 15.59
CA THR A 62 1.48 -1.09 14.86
C THR A 62 1.67 -0.01 13.79
N LEU A 63 2.50 1.00 14.04
CA LEU A 63 2.85 2.02 13.04
C LEU A 63 3.58 1.42 11.85
N ASP A 64 4.53 0.50 12.09
CA ASP A 64 5.22 -0.25 11.03
C ASP A 64 4.22 -1.01 10.16
N GLN A 65 3.31 -1.79 10.77
CA GLN A 65 2.28 -2.52 10.04
C GLN A 65 1.34 -1.58 9.26
N LEU A 66 1.02 -0.42 9.82
CA LEU A 66 0.17 0.56 9.13
C LEU A 66 0.90 1.23 7.96
N LEU A 67 2.22 1.41 8.03
CA LEU A 67 3.02 1.97 6.94
C LEU A 67 2.93 1.10 5.67
N ASP A 68 2.93 -0.23 5.83
CA ASP A 68 2.74 -1.20 4.74
C ASP A 68 1.38 -1.04 4.03
N HIS A 69 0.39 -0.45 4.72
CA HIS A 69 -0.97 -0.24 4.22
C HIS A 69 -1.31 1.23 3.95
N ALA A 70 -0.37 2.16 4.21
CA ALA A 70 -0.61 3.60 4.17
C ALA A 70 -0.69 4.19 2.75
N CYS A 71 -0.48 3.37 1.71
CA CYS A 71 -0.72 3.74 0.31
C CYS A 71 -2.20 4.08 0.03
N PHE A 72 -3.11 3.61 0.88
CA PHE A 72 -4.55 3.79 0.72
C PHE A 72 -5.12 4.75 1.77
N PRO A 73 -6.19 5.50 1.43
CA PRO A 73 -6.71 6.53 2.31
C PRO A 73 -7.17 5.99 3.67
N GLU A 74 -7.71 4.76 3.71
CA GLU A 74 -8.17 4.12 4.95
C GLU A 74 -6.99 3.76 5.87
N GLY A 75 -5.94 3.15 5.31
CA GLY A 75 -4.71 2.84 6.05
C GLY A 75 -3.99 4.09 6.54
N LEU A 76 -3.91 5.12 5.68
CA LEU A 76 -3.34 6.42 6.02
C LEU A 76 -4.09 7.13 7.15
N ALA A 77 -5.42 7.03 7.18
CA ALA A 77 -6.23 7.61 8.25
C ALA A 77 -5.93 6.96 9.61
N LEU A 78 -5.80 5.64 9.65
CA LEU A 78 -5.40 4.91 10.86
C LEU A 78 -3.98 5.28 11.29
N PHE A 79 -3.04 5.31 10.34
CA PHE A 79 -1.66 5.71 10.58
C PHE A 79 -1.59 7.12 11.22
N LYS A 80 -2.22 8.12 10.60
CA LYS A 80 -2.27 9.49 11.13
C LYS A 80 -2.88 9.56 12.53
N THR A 81 -3.92 8.78 12.79
CA THR A 81 -4.56 8.72 14.10
C THR A 81 -3.59 8.20 15.16
N LEU A 82 -2.86 7.13 14.86
CA LEU A 82 -1.88 6.56 15.79
C LEU A 82 -0.66 7.47 15.97
N CYS A 83 -0.18 8.13 14.91
CA CYS A 83 0.85 9.16 15.01
C CYS A 83 0.41 10.32 15.91
N GLY A 84 -0.84 10.78 15.80
CA GLY A 84 -1.37 11.84 16.66
C GLY A 84 -1.35 11.45 18.14
N HIS A 85 -1.65 10.19 18.45
CA HIS A 85 -1.51 9.65 19.80
C HIS A 85 -0.04 9.54 20.24
N TYR A 86 0.83 9.00 19.37
CA TYR A 86 2.25 8.80 19.66
C TYR A 86 3.02 10.12 19.83
N TRP A 87 2.57 11.19 19.17
CA TRP A 87 3.15 12.53 19.31
C TRP A 87 3.16 13.03 20.75
N SER A 88 2.16 12.64 21.54
CA SER A 88 2.08 13.01 22.97
C SER A 88 3.12 12.29 23.84
N LEU A 89 3.68 11.18 23.34
CA LEU A 89 4.64 10.33 24.03
C LEU A 89 6.06 10.63 23.54
N ASP A 90 6.27 10.58 22.23
CA ASP A 90 7.55 10.88 21.59
C ASP A 90 7.34 11.60 20.25
N PRO A 91 7.42 12.94 20.24
CA PRO A 91 7.27 13.73 19.02
C PRO A 91 8.44 13.55 18.05
N GLN A 92 9.64 13.21 18.53
CA GLN A 92 10.80 12.98 17.65
C GLN A 92 10.59 11.68 16.88
N ALA A 93 10.28 10.58 17.57
CA ALA A 93 10.02 9.31 16.93
C ALA A 93 8.83 9.40 15.97
N THR A 94 7.76 10.10 16.37
CA THR A 94 6.61 10.35 15.49
C THR A 94 7.00 11.09 14.21
N ALA A 95 7.87 12.11 14.31
CA ALA A 95 8.37 12.81 13.11
C ALA A 95 9.15 11.85 12.19
N SER A 96 9.97 10.96 12.74
CA SER A 96 10.67 9.92 11.96
C SER A 96 9.69 9.02 11.19
N TYR A 97 8.58 8.60 11.80
CA TYR A 97 7.54 7.82 11.10
C TYR A 97 6.85 8.60 9.98
N VAL A 98 6.57 9.89 10.20
CA VAL A 98 6.02 10.76 9.14
C VAL A 98 7.01 10.91 7.99
N HIS A 99 8.30 11.05 8.28
CA HIS A 99 9.34 11.08 7.25
C HIS A 99 9.43 9.75 6.48
N ALA A 100 9.40 8.61 7.18
CA ALA A 100 9.40 7.29 6.56
C ALA A 100 8.20 7.09 5.61
N TYR A 101 7.01 7.52 6.02
CA TYR A 101 5.83 7.54 5.15
C TYR A 101 6.09 8.35 3.87
N ARG A 102 6.66 9.55 3.99
CA ARG A 102 6.90 10.42 2.84
C ARG A 102 7.96 9.86 1.90
N GLU A 103 9.00 9.26 2.44
CA GLU A 103 10.04 8.59 1.64
C GLU A 103 9.46 7.41 0.85
N MET A 104 8.56 6.63 1.47
CA MET A 104 7.98 5.45 0.85
C MET A 104 6.86 5.77 -0.17
N TRP A 105 6.06 6.81 0.08
CA TRP A 105 4.81 7.06 -0.67
C TRP A 105 4.67 8.46 -1.28
N ASP A 106 5.39 9.47 -0.78
CA ASP A 106 5.25 10.90 -1.18
C ASP A 106 6.48 11.40 -1.99
N ALA A 107 7.46 10.53 -2.28
CA ALA A 107 8.74 10.91 -2.87
C ALA A 107 8.70 11.14 -4.40
N ASP A 108 7.53 11.18 -5.02
CA ASP A 108 7.38 11.22 -6.49
C ASP A 108 7.36 12.63 -7.11
N ASP A 109 7.59 13.69 -6.34
CA ASP A 109 7.62 15.06 -6.91
C ASP A 109 9.02 15.49 -7.40
N GLN A 110 10.10 14.79 -7.02
CA GLN A 110 11.47 15.21 -7.36
C GLN A 110 12.17 14.40 -8.45
N ASN A 111 11.63 13.26 -8.88
CA ASN A 111 12.24 12.44 -9.93
C ASN A 111 11.68 12.67 -11.34
N LEU A 112 10.55 13.38 -11.49
CA LEU A 112 10.01 13.75 -12.82
C LEU A 112 10.60 15.03 -13.41
N ILE A 113 11.36 15.81 -12.65
CA ILE A 113 11.96 17.09 -13.10
C ILE A 113 13.42 16.98 -13.58
N HIS A 114 14.07 15.81 -13.49
CA HIS A 114 15.45 15.62 -13.95
C HIS A 114 15.58 14.78 -15.24
N GLU A 115 14.47 14.42 -15.91
CA GLU A 115 14.49 13.73 -17.22
C GLU A 115 13.81 14.56 -18.34
N VAL A 116 13.79 15.89 -18.23
CA VAL A 116 13.46 16.77 -19.37
C VAL A 116 14.34 18.01 -19.35
N ALA A 117 15.53 17.93 -19.97
CA ALA A 117 16.13 18.92 -20.88
C ALA A 117 17.68 18.86 -20.87
N PRO A 118 18.37 19.25 -21.96
CA PRO A 118 18.09 19.10 -23.40
C PRO A 118 19.05 18.13 -24.11
#